data_AF-A0A960BNM4-F1
#
_entry.id   AF-A0A960BNM4-F1
#
_cell.length_a   1.000
_cell.length_b   1.000
_cell.length_c   1.000
_cell.angle_alpha   90.00
_cell.angle_beta   90.00
_cell.angle_gamma   90.00
#
_symmetry.space_group_name_H-M   'P 1'
#
loop_
_entity.id
_entity.type
_entity.pdbx_description
1 polymer ?
#
loop_
_entity_poly.entity_id
_entity_poly.type
_entity_poly.pdbx_seq_one_letter_code
_entity_poly.pdbx_strand_id
1 'polypeptide(L)' 'QRALGDADAVSFGDYHLARLVIFTLTGRRDGTDEELAELLEPFRGQRYRAVRMFELHGAKPERRGPRMSVPAHRYGQS' A
#
# COMPACT_ATOMS: atom_id res chain seq x y z
N GLN A 1 16.33 -11.10 20.52
CA GLN A 1 16.92 -11.70 19.31
C GLN A 1 16.49 -10.85 18.12
N ARG A 2 17.43 -10.16 17.45
CA ARG A 2 17.13 -9.29 16.31
C ARG A 2 17.29 -10.09 15.02
N ALA A 3 16.20 -10.36 14.32
CA ALA A 3 16.25 -10.72 12.90
C ALA A 3 16.27 -9.41 12.08
N LEU A 4 17.42 -8.72 12.05
CA LEU A 4 17.59 -7.51 11.22
C LEU A 4 17.80 -7.82 9.73
N GLY A 5 17.56 -9.06 9.27
CA GLY A 5 17.95 -9.46 7.93
C GLY A 5 17.31 -10.73 7.39
N ASP A 6 16.15 -11.14 7.91
CA ASP A 6 15.41 -12.19 7.22
C ASP A 6 14.84 -11.62 5.92
N ALA A 7 15.44 -12.02 4.80
CA ALA A 7 15.05 -11.58 3.47
C ALA A 7 13.64 -12.06 3.09
N ASP A 8 13.04 -12.96 3.87
CA ASP A 8 11.75 -13.56 3.64
C ASP A 8 10.69 -13.19 4.68
N ALA A 9 11.05 -12.43 5.71
CA ALA A 9 10.10 -11.98 6.73
C ALA A 9 9.18 -10.88 6.18
N VAL A 10 7.89 -11.19 6.08
CA VAL A 10 6.83 -10.24 5.68
C VAL A 10 5.95 -9.94 6.89
N SER A 11 5.67 -8.66 7.12
CA SER A 11 4.74 -8.21 8.15
C SER A 11 3.29 -8.34 7.68
N PHE A 12 2.76 -9.57 7.68
CA PHE A 12 1.32 -9.81 7.52
C PHE A 12 0.53 -9.10 8.64
N GLY A 13 -0.66 -8.58 8.31
CA GLY A 13 -1.46 -7.73 9.18
C GLY A 13 -1.16 -6.23 9.07
N ASP A 14 -0.12 -5.83 8.34
CA ASP A 14 0.07 -4.44 7.92
C ASP A 14 -0.79 -4.16 6.67
N TYR A 15 -1.97 -3.59 6.90
CA TYR A 15 -2.90 -3.24 5.83
C TYR A 15 -2.33 -2.24 4.80
N HIS A 16 -1.34 -1.42 5.17
CA HIS A 16 -0.70 -0.51 4.23
C HIS A 16 0.25 -1.25 3.29
N LEU A 17 1.02 -2.21 3.81
CA LEU A 17 1.86 -3.09 3.00
C LEU A 17 1.01 -3.94 2.06
N ALA A 18 -0.04 -4.58 2.56
CA ALA A 18 -0.94 -5.40 1.75
C ALA A 18 -1.55 -4.58 0.60
N ARG A 19 -2.13 -3.41 0.92
CA ARG A 19 -2.69 -2.50 -0.09
C ARG A 19 -1.66 -2.02 -1.11
N LEU A 20 -0.43 -1.73 -0.69
CA LEU A 20 0.63 -1.30 -1.61
C LEU A 20 0.98 -2.40 -2.60
N VAL A 21 1.25 -3.62 -2.12
CA VAL A 21 1.69 -4.75 -2.96
C VAL A 21 0.57 -5.14 -3.92
N ILE A 22 -0.66 -5.29 -3.41
CA ILE A 22 -1.83 -5.62 -4.21
C ILE A 22 -2.08 -4.55 -5.27
N PHE A 23 -2.02 -3.27 -4.91
CA PHE A 23 -2.19 -2.20 -5.89
C PHE A 23 -1.07 -2.18 -6.93
N THR A 24 0.19 -2.36 -6.51
CA THR A 24 1.35 -2.35 -7.41
C THR A 24 1.25 -3.45 -8.47
N LEU A 25 0.79 -4.65 -8.08
CA LEU A 25 0.77 -5.82 -8.96
C LEU A 25 -0.55 -5.99 -9.73
N THR A 26 -1.67 -5.50 -9.19
CA THR A 26 -3.02 -5.77 -9.74
C THR A 26 -3.81 -4.51 -10.09
N GLY A 27 -3.40 -3.34 -9.61
CA GLY A 27 -4.16 -2.09 -9.71
C GLY A 27 -5.38 -2.00 -8.77
N ARG A 28 -5.70 -3.06 -8.02
CA ARG A 28 -6.80 -3.09 -7.04
C ARG A 28 -6.42 -2.33 -5.77
N ARG A 29 -7.41 -1.72 -5.11
CA ARG A 29 -7.20 -0.88 -3.91
C ARG A 29 -7.46 -1.62 -2.60
N ASP A 30 -7.87 -2.87 -2.71
CA ASP A 30 -8.38 -3.74 -1.66
C ASP A 30 -7.76 -5.12 -1.78
N GLY A 31 -7.62 -5.79 -0.65
CA GLY A 31 -7.35 -7.21 -0.59
C GLY A 31 -6.89 -7.68 0.79
N THR A 32 -6.69 -8.98 0.93
CA THR A 32 -6.44 -9.67 2.20
C THR A 32 -4.99 -10.10 2.38
N ASP A 33 -4.63 -10.56 3.57
CA ASP A 33 -3.31 -11.13 3.84
C ASP A 33 -3.07 -12.43 3.06
N GLU A 34 -4.13 -13.19 2.77
CA GLU A 34 -4.07 -14.38 1.92
C GLU A 34 -3.74 -14.01 0.47
N GLU A 35 -4.43 -13.01 -0.11
CA GLU A 35 -4.12 -12.51 -1.45
C GLU A 35 -2.68 -11.93 -1.50
N LEU A 36 -2.25 -11.24 -0.44
CA LEU A 36 -0.87 -10.78 -0.31
C LEU A 36 0.12 -11.96 -0.31
N ALA A 37 -0.17 -13.04 0.41
CA ALA A 37 0.68 -14.22 0.47
C ALA A 37 0.80 -14.89 -0.90
N GLU A 38 -0.31 -15.03 -1.63
CA GLU A 38 -0.32 -15.58 -2.99
C GLU A 38 0.52 -14.74 -3.96
N LEU A 39 0.36 -13.41 -3.92
CA LEU A 39 1.13 -12.50 -4.78
C LEU A 39 2.63 -12.51 -4.48
N LEU A 40 3.01 -12.79 -3.23
CA LEU A 40 4.41 -12.85 -2.80
C LEU A 40 5.03 -14.25 -2.96
N GLU A 41 4.24 -15.29 -3.26
CA GLU A 41 4.74 -16.65 -3.43
C GLU A 41 5.88 -16.78 -4.46
N PRO A 42 5.85 -16.09 -5.63
CA PRO A 42 6.97 -16.13 -6.58
C PRO A 42 8.28 -15.57 -6.03
N PHE A 43 8.22 -14.83 -4.92
CA PHE A 43 9.37 -14.22 -4.25
C PHE A 43 9.77 -14.96 -2.97
N ARG A 44 9.30 -16.19 -2.74
CA ARG A 44 9.69 -16.99 -1.57
C ARG A 44 11.21 -17.04 -1.38
N GLY A 45 11.66 -16.85 -0.15
CA GLY A 45 13.06 -16.68 0.24
C GLY A 45 13.58 -15.23 0.13
N GLN A 46 12.83 -14.35 -0.53
CA GLN A 46 13.19 -12.95 -0.75
C GLN A 46 11.99 -12.00 -0.66
N ARG A 47 10.89 -12.41 -0.01
CA ARG A 47 9.64 -11.65 0.02
C ARG A 47 9.80 -10.26 0.63
N TYR A 48 10.63 -10.11 1.67
CA TYR A 48 10.96 -8.81 2.24
C TYR A 48 11.63 -7.90 1.20
N ARG A 49 12.55 -8.43 0.39
CA ARG A 49 13.23 -7.65 -0.66
C ARG A 49 12.27 -7.20 -1.75
N ALA A 50 11.33 -8.06 -2.16
CA ALA A 50 10.30 -7.70 -3.11
C ALA A 50 9.41 -6.58 -2.58
N VAL A 51 8.95 -6.69 -1.33
CA VAL A 51 8.20 -5.62 -0.64
C VAL A 51 8.98 -4.31 -0.64
N ARG A 52 10.26 -4.32 -0.25
CA ARG A 52 11.11 -3.10 -0.27
C ARG A 52 11.21 -2.49 -1.67
N MET A 53 11.29 -3.32 -2.71
CA MET A 53 11.29 -2.84 -4.09
C MET A 53 9.97 -2.15 -4.45
N PHE A 54 8.83 -2.72 -4.05
CA PHE A 54 7.51 -2.10 -4.26
C PHE A 54 7.32 -0.82 -3.44
N GLU A 55 7.89 -0.70 -2.24
CA GLU A 55 7.84 0.54 -1.46
C GLU A 55 8.58 1.71 -2.13
N LEU A 56 9.71 1.38 -2.78
CA LEU A 56 10.60 2.34 -3.43
C LEU A 56 10.13 2.70 -4.85
N HIS A 57 9.61 1.72 -5.61
CA HIS A 57 9.35 1.84 -7.04
C HIS A 57 7.93 1.46 -7.46
N GLY A 58 7.12 0.90 -6.56
CA GLY A 58 5.77 0.47 -6.86
C GLY A 58 4.83 1.63 -7.13
N ALA A 59 3.82 1.36 -7.97
CA ALA A 59 2.74 2.29 -8.21
C ALA A 59 1.98 2.53 -6.90
N LYS A 60 1.59 3.78 -6.64
CA LYS A 60 0.77 4.14 -5.49
C LYS A 60 -0.58 4.64 -5.97
N PRO A 61 -1.69 4.28 -5.30
CA PRO A 61 -2.98 4.81 -5.67
C PRO A 61 -2.97 6.33 -5.50
N GLU A 62 -3.55 7.05 -6.46
CA GLU A 62 -3.75 8.51 -6.34
C GLU A 62 -4.38 8.81 -4.98
N ARG A 63 -3.70 9.64 -4.18
CA ARG A 63 -4.26 10.13 -2.90
C ARG A 63 -5.51 10.91 -3.27
N ARG A 64 -6.68 10.41 -2.83
CA ARG A 64 -7.91 11.20 -2.82
C ARG A 64 -7.67 12.37 -1.85
N GLY A 65 -7.20 13.49 -2.39
CA GLY A 65 -7.08 14.73 -1.64
C GLY A 65 -8.45 15.14 -1.10
N PRO A 66 -8.52 15.79 0.07
CA PRO A 66 -9.78 16.37 0.51
C PRO A 66 -10.25 17.33 -0.58
N ARG A 67 -11.40 17.05 -1.19
CA ARG A 67 -12.12 18.05 -1.96
C ARG A 67 -12.55 19.09 -0.94
N MET A 68 -11.71 20.10 -0.69
CA MET A 68 -12.17 21.31 -0.02
C MET A 68 -13.23 21.91 -0.93
N SER A 69 -14.49 21.61 -0.63
CA SER A 69 -15.60 22.43 -1.09
C SER A 69 -15.35 23.81 -0.48
N VAL A 70 -14.87 24.77 -1.26
CA VAL A 70 -14.83 26.17 -0.85
C VAL A 70 -16.26 26.53 -0.46
N PRO A 71 -16.56 26.83 0.81
CA PRO A 71 -17.89 27.31 1.15
C PRO A 71 -18.04 28.65 0.44
N ALA A 72 -19.00 28.74 -0.47
CA ALA A 72 -19.41 30.02 -1.04
C ALA A 72 -20.12 30.82 0.05
N HIS A 73 -19.34 31.40 0.96
CA HIS A 73 -19.84 32.41 1.86
C HIS A 73 -19.94 33.71 1.05
N ARG A 74 -21.07 33.92 0.37
CA ARG A 74 -21.46 35.25 -0.10
C ARG A 74 -22.39 35.83 0.96
N TYR A 75 -21.82 36.67 1.83
CA TYR A 75 -22.58 37.52 2.75
C TYR A 75 -23.63 38.28 1.95
N GLY A 76 -24.87 38.28 2.44
CA GLY A 76 -25.92 39.16 1.96
C GLY A 76 -25.49 40.61 2.12
N GLN A 77 -25.61 41.38 1.04
CA GLN A 77 -25.56 42.84 0.96
C GLN A 77 -26.32 43.18 -0.33
N SER A 78 -27.30 44.07 -0.42
CA SER A 78 -28.10 44.86 0.51
C SER A 78 -29.32 45.31 -0.28
#